data_AF-A0A4S2AXH4-F1
#
_entry.id   AF-A0A4S2AXH4-F1
#
_cell.length_a   1.000
_cell.length_b   1.000
_cell.length_c   1.000
_cell.angle_alpha   90.00
_cell.angle_beta   90.00
_cell.angle_gamma   90.00
#
_symmetry.space_group_name_H-M   'P 1'
#
loop_
_entity.id
_entity.type
_entity.pdbx_description
1 polymer ?
#
loop_
_entity_poly.entity_id
_entity_poly.type
_entity_poly.pdbx_seq_one_letter_code
_entity_poly.pdbx_strand_id
1 'polypeptide(L)'
;MDNMSMPDDRRPRIIDVTRKPTKCPDCGERVVDIVYGTGDMTEIEFALQYRKEAIMGGDNIPRRPPIWCCSCGCKRFRKVNPDGTDAPVKVKMLKDIRKAPVSVINWSSSMVDRALESNQIDLIHKYTLDITTEFEEKETLVMTAVSQSDAELLARELV
;
A
#
# COMPACT_ATOMS: atom_id res chain seq x y z
N MET A 1 -6.57 -13.72 -44.54
CA MET A 1 -7.02 -12.47 -43.89
C MET A 1 -6.43 -12.50 -42.50
N ASP A 2 -5.28 -11.83 -42.36
CA ASP A 2 -4.48 -11.86 -41.15
C ASP A 2 -5.21 -11.16 -39.99
N ASN A 3 -5.39 -11.90 -38.91
CA ASN A 3 -6.04 -11.45 -37.69
C ASN A 3 -5.00 -10.62 -36.90
N MET A 4 -4.91 -9.32 -37.18
CA MET A 4 -4.12 -8.39 -36.36
C MET A 4 -4.77 -8.26 -34.99
N SER A 5 -4.33 -9.06 -34.02
CA SER A 5 -4.62 -8.82 -32.61
C SER A 5 -4.07 -7.44 -32.22
N MET A 6 -4.96 -6.48 -32.00
CA MET A 6 -4.59 -5.20 -31.40
C MET A 6 -3.92 -5.47 -30.04
N PRO A 7 -2.82 -4.79 -29.70
CA PRO A 7 -2.26 -4.88 -28.35
C PRO A 7 -3.30 -4.40 -27.35
N ASP A 8 -3.49 -5.16 -26.27
CA ASP A 8 -4.43 -4.86 -25.19
C ASP A 8 -4.11 -3.49 -24.57
N ASP A 9 -4.83 -2.45 -25.03
CA ASP A 9 -4.61 -1.04 -24.68
C ASP A 9 -5.17 -0.68 -23.29
N ARG A 10 -5.21 -1.64 -22.37
CA ARG A 10 -5.66 -1.49 -20.97
C ARG A 10 -4.68 -0.71 -20.11
N ARG A 11 -3.68 -0.03 -20.69
CA ARG A 11 -2.77 0.80 -19.90
C ARG A 11 -3.57 1.99 -19.36
N PRO A 12 -3.63 2.17 -18.03
CA PRO A 12 -4.34 3.30 -17.42
C PRO A 12 -3.88 4.61 -18.06
N ARG A 13 -4.82 5.43 -18.55
CA ARG A 13 -4.48 6.75 -19.11
C ARG A 13 -3.67 7.55 -18.08
N ILE A 14 -2.54 8.10 -18.52
CA ILE A 14 -1.67 8.94 -17.68
C ILE A 14 -2.24 10.36 -17.66
N ILE A 15 -2.43 10.91 -16.48
CA ILE A 15 -2.92 12.27 -16.25
C ILE A 15 -1.77 13.13 -15.72
N ASP A 16 -1.56 14.29 -16.34
CA ASP A 16 -0.58 15.27 -15.87
C ASP A 16 -1.15 16.10 -14.72
N VAL A 17 -0.39 16.19 -13.64
CA VAL A 17 -0.78 16.89 -12.41
C VAL A 17 0.38 17.71 -11.86
N THR A 18 0.10 18.86 -11.25
CA THR A 18 1.13 19.70 -10.61
C THR A 18 1.51 19.21 -9.21
N ARG A 19 0.60 18.50 -8.54
CA ARG A 19 0.76 17.92 -7.20
C ARG A 19 0.05 16.57 -7.11
N LYS A 20 0.45 15.74 -6.13
CA LYS A 20 -0.20 14.45 -5.86
C LYS A 20 -1.69 14.68 -5.52
N PRO A 21 -2.64 14.13 -6.29
CA PRO A 21 -4.04 14.15 -5.89
C PRO A 21 -4.24 13.32 -4.62
N THR A 22 -5.19 13.68 -3.78
CA THR A 22 -5.57 12.83 -2.63
C THR A 22 -6.48 11.69 -3.08
N LYS A 23 -7.36 11.96 -4.06
CA LYS A 23 -8.29 11.02 -4.66
C LYS A 23 -8.18 11.00 -6.18
N CYS A 24 -8.47 9.87 -6.77
CA CYS A 24 -8.57 9.69 -8.20
C CYS A 24 -9.81 10.42 -8.74
N PRO A 25 -9.69 11.25 -9.79
CA PRO A 25 -10.83 11.95 -10.36
C PRO A 25 -11.80 11.02 -11.10
N ASP A 26 -11.42 9.78 -11.39
CA ASP A 26 -12.22 8.81 -12.14
C ASP A 26 -13.12 7.96 -11.22
N CYS A 27 -12.54 7.37 -10.17
CA CYS A 27 -13.26 6.45 -9.28
C CYS A 27 -13.33 6.91 -7.81
N GLY A 28 -12.71 8.03 -7.45
CA GLY A 28 -12.71 8.55 -6.06
C GLY A 28 -11.77 7.83 -5.09
N GLU A 29 -11.13 6.74 -5.52
CA GLU A 29 -10.17 5.99 -4.71
C GLU A 29 -8.91 6.79 -4.38
N ARG A 30 -8.15 6.34 -3.36
CA ARG A 30 -6.92 7.02 -2.95
C ARG A 30 -5.83 6.91 -4.02
N VAL A 31 -4.94 7.89 -4.04
CA VAL A 31 -3.77 7.88 -4.91
C VAL A 31 -2.51 7.52 -4.11
N VAL A 32 -1.84 6.47 -4.54
CA VAL A 32 -0.65 5.89 -3.90
C VAL A 32 0.59 6.13 -4.76
N ASP A 33 1.77 5.89 -4.21
CA ASP A 33 3.01 6.00 -4.97
C ASP A 33 3.24 4.78 -5.86
N ILE A 34 3.95 4.97 -6.97
CA ILE A 34 4.48 3.86 -7.77
C ILE A 34 5.92 3.60 -7.35
N VAL A 35 6.24 2.34 -7.05
CA VAL A 35 7.60 1.88 -6.75
C VAL A 35 8.13 1.08 -7.93
N TYR A 36 9.30 1.43 -8.44
CA TYR A 36 9.93 0.81 -9.60
C TYR A 36 11.16 -0.03 -9.22
N GLY A 37 11.65 -0.84 -10.15
CA GLY A 37 12.74 -1.79 -9.89
C GLY A 37 12.27 -2.93 -9.00
N THR A 38 11.03 -3.37 -9.20
CA THR A 38 10.33 -4.31 -8.33
C THR A 38 10.46 -5.75 -8.78
N GLY A 39 10.95 -6.02 -10.01
CA GLY A 39 10.86 -7.34 -10.62
C GLY A 39 9.41 -7.86 -10.59
N ASP A 40 9.25 -9.10 -10.11
CA ASP A 40 7.95 -9.78 -10.00
C ASP A 40 7.24 -9.56 -8.65
N MET A 41 7.76 -8.67 -7.79
CA MET A 41 7.13 -8.35 -6.51
C MET A 41 5.70 -7.83 -6.72
N THR A 42 4.77 -8.39 -5.97
CA THR A 42 3.37 -7.98 -5.94
C THR A 42 3.11 -6.88 -4.91
N GLU A 43 2.01 -6.14 -5.05
CA GLU A 43 1.60 -5.13 -4.08
C GLU A 43 1.36 -5.70 -2.68
N ILE A 44 0.86 -6.94 -2.59
CA ILE A 44 0.61 -7.63 -1.31
C ILE A 44 1.94 -7.94 -0.61
N GLU A 45 2.91 -8.51 -1.33
CA GLU A 45 4.25 -8.79 -0.79
C GLU A 45 4.94 -7.49 -0.35
N PHE A 46 4.84 -6.43 -1.15
CA PHE A 46 5.39 -5.13 -0.79
C PHE A 46 4.74 -4.58 0.49
N ALA A 47 3.41 -4.66 0.60
CA ALA A 47 2.67 -4.21 1.76
C ALA A 47 3.09 -4.98 3.03
N LEU A 48 3.28 -6.29 2.96
CA LEU A 48 3.71 -7.09 4.11
C LEU A 48 5.18 -6.85 4.46
N GLN A 49 6.08 -6.87 3.48
CA GLN A 49 7.52 -6.78 3.71
C GLN A 49 7.97 -5.36 4.11
N TYR A 50 7.40 -4.34 3.48
CA TYR A 50 7.78 -2.94 3.70
C TYR A 50 6.78 -2.15 4.55
N ARG A 51 5.60 -2.72 4.82
CA ARG A 51 4.57 -2.14 5.69
C ARG A 51 4.09 -0.78 5.18
N LYS A 52 3.94 -0.71 3.85
CA LYS A 52 3.61 0.49 3.07
C LYS A 52 2.72 0.12 1.90
N GLU A 53 1.83 1.02 1.54
CA GLU A 53 0.98 0.86 0.36
C GLU A 53 1.60 1.56 -0.85
N ALA A 54 1.70 0.85 -1.97
CA ALA A 54 2.18 1.35 -3.26
C ALA A 54 1.71 0.44 -4.39
N ILE A 55 1.80 0.93 -5.64
CA ILE A 55 1.64 0.12 -6.86
C ILE A 55 3.01 -0.27 -7.40
N MET A 56 3.16 -1.51 -7.85
CA MET A 56 4.41 -2.01 -8.40
C MET A 56 4.54 -1.57 -9.87
N GLY A 57 5.57 -0.77 -10.14
CA GLY A 57 5.83 -0.14 -11.44
C GLY A 57 6.62 -1.03 -12.40
N GLY A 58 7.18 -2.14 -11.92
CA GLY A 58 8.08 -3.00 -12.67
C GLY A 58 9.44 -2.34 -12.91
N ASP A 59 10.23 -2.97 -13.77
CA ASP A 59 11.61 -2.53 -14.05
C ASP A 59 11.72 -1.58 -15.23
N ASN A 60 10.70 -1.55 -16.09
CA ASN A 60 10.63 -0.69 -17.26
C ASN A 60 10.18 0.73 -16.88
N ILE A 61 11.13 1.56 -16.46
CA ILE A 61 10.89 2.97 -16.14
C ILE A 61 10.82 3.78 -17.44
N PRO A 62 9.67 4.35 -17.81
CA PRO A 62 9.57 5.16 -19.01
C PRO A 62 10.26 6.52 -18.81
N ARG A 63 10.70 7.15 -19.91
CA ARG A 63 11.42 8.46 -19.88
C ARG A 63 10.65 9.57 -19.14
N ARG A 64 9.33 9.53 -19.18
CA ARG A 64 8.41 10.45 -18.47
C ARG A 64 7.54 9.63 -17.50
N PRO A 65 8.08 9.22 -16.34
CA PRO A 65 7.42 8.25 -15.50
C PRO A 65 6.21 8.84 -14.78
N PRO A 66 5.04 8.17 -14.80
CA PRO A 66 4.06 8.41 -13.76
C PRO A 66 4.69 7.99 -12.42
N ILE A 67 4.49 8.79 -11.39
CA ILE A 67 5.05 8.53 -10.05
C ILE A 67 3.96 8.22 -9.02
N TRP A 68 2.71 8.39 -9.42
CA TRP A 68 1.54 8.04 -8.62
C TRP A 68 0.53 7.24 -9.43
N CYS A 69 -0.26 6.44 -8.74
CA CYS A 69 -1.33 5.64 -9.33
C CYS A 69 -2.55 5.68 -8.42
N CYS A 70 -3.73 5.58 -9.02
CA CYS A 70 -4.93 5.23 -8.28
C CYS A 70 -4.74 3.86 -7.63
N SER A 71 -5.17 3.67 -6.37
CA SER A 71 -5.04 2.40 -5.66
C SER A 71 -5.74 1.23 -6.37
N CYS A 72 -6.89 1.47 -7.01
CA CYS A 72 -7.56 0.46 -7.84
C CYS A 72 -6.95 0.28 -9.25
N GLY A 73 -5.86 0.99 -9.56
CA GLY A 73 -5.14 0.86 -10.84
C GLY A 73 -5.75 1.60 -12.04
N CYS A 74 -6.93 2.23 -11.93
CA CYS A 74 -7.64 2.78 -13.10
C CYS A 74 -6.96 3.97 -13.80
N LYS A 75 -6.13 4.77 -13.09
CA LYS A 75 -5.39 5.92 -13.62
C LYS A 75 -3.99 5.99 -13.04
N ARG A 76 -3.07 6.55 -13.83
CA ARG A 76 -1.70 6.88 -13.43
C ARG A 76 -1.50 8.39 -13.54
N PHE A 77 -0.63 8.94 -12.70
CA PHE A 77 -0.41 10.38 -12.63
C PHE A 77 1.07 10.71 -12.78
N ARG A 78 1.36 11.66 -13.67
CA ARG A 78 2.70 12.19 -13.91
C ARG A 78 2.77 13.62 -13.38
N LYS A 79 3.87 13.94 -12.71
CA LYS A 79 4.10 15.30 -12.22
C LYS A 79 4.60 16.19 -13.36
N VAL A 80 3.98 17.37 -13.50
CA VAL A 80 4.39 18.42 -14.42
C VAL A 80 4.52 19.76 -13.68
N ASN A 81 5.20 20.71 -14.29
CA ASN A 81 5.26 22.09 -13.80
C ASN A 81 3.91 22.80 -14.05
N PRO A 82 3.64 23.96 -13.41
CA PRO A 82 2.41 24.72 -13.63
C PRO A 82 2.17 25.15 -15.08
N ASP A 83 3.23 25.28 -15.88
CA ASP A 83 3.18 25.59 -17.32
C ASP A 83 2.98 24.35 -18.22
N GLY A 84 2.82 23.16 -17.62
CA GLY A 84 2.61 21.89 -18.33
C GLY A 84 3.90 21.21 -18.82
N THR A 85 5.08 21.79 -18.57
CA THR A 85 6.37 21.17 -18.93
C THR A 85 6.75 20.03 -17.99
N ASP A 86 7.71 19.20 -18.40
CA ASP A 86 8.19 18.08 -17.58
C ASP A 86 8.77 18.59 -16.25
N ALA A 87 8.24 18.09 -15.14
CA ALA A 87 8.85 18.32 -13.84
C ALA A 87 10.00 17.32 -13.61
N PRO A 88 11.15 17.76 -13.07
CA PRO A 88 12.15 16.83 -12.59
C PRO A 88 11.58 16.02 -11.42
N VAL A 89 11.56 14.69 -11.57
CA VAL A 89 11.04 13.76 -10.56
C VAL A 89 12.09 12.73 -10.19
N LYS A 90 12.21 12.46 -8.89
CA LYS A 90 12.92 11.28 -8.40
C LYS A 90 11.91 10.14 -8.27
N VAL A 91 12.08 9.11 -9.09
CA VAL A 91 11.28 7.89 -9.01
C VAL A 91 11.61 7.14 -7.71
N LYS A 92 10.59 6.53 -7.07
CA LYS A 92 10.81 5.66 -5.93
C LYS A 92 11.28 4.30 -6.42
N MET A 93 12.51 3.91 -6.05
CA MET A 93 13.08 2.61 -6.39
C MET A 93 12.96 1.67 -5.20
N LEU A 94 12.61 0.40 -5.43
CA LEU A 94 12.48 -0.62 -4.38
C LEU A 94 13.73 -0.72 -3.51
N LYS A 95 14.91 -0.73 -4.13
CA LYS A 95 16.23 -0.78 -3.45
C LYS A 95 16.46 0.36 -2.43
N ASP A 96 15.76 1.48 -2.59
CA ASP A 96 15.89 2.66 -1.73
C ASP A 96 14.77 2.72 -0.66
N ILE A 97 13.82 1.78 -0.68
CA ILE A 97 12.72 1.73 0.29
C ILE A 97 13.19 1.11 1.60
N ARG A 98 13.03 1.86 2.69
CA ARG A 98 13.18 1.32 4.04
C ARG A 98 11.85 0.75 4.53
N LYS A 99 11.91 -0.41 5.18
CA LYS A 99 10.76 -1.02 5.88
C LYS A 99 10.25 -0.05 6.95
N ALA A 100 8.92 0.08 7.06
CA ALA A 100 8.33 0.81 8.18
C ALA A 100 8.34 -0.06 9.45
N PRO A 101 8.22 0.54 10.64
CA PRO A 101 7.99 -0.20 11.89
C PRO A 101 6.73 -1.08 11.81
N VAL A 102 6.68 -2.18 12.58
CA VAL A 102 5.52 -3.10 12.57
C VAL A 102 4.25 -2.39 13.03
N SER A 103 4.40 -1.47 13.98
CA SER A 103 3.33 -0.66 14.57
C SER A 103 2.55 0.20 13.58
N VAL A 104 3.01 0.33 12.33
CA VAL A 104 2.26 1.00 11.26
C VAL A 104 1.07 0.17 10.78
N ILE A 105 1.14 -1.16 10.90
CA ILE A 105 0.03 -2.06 10.59
C ILE A 105 -0.83 -2.22 11.85
N ASN A 106 -2.13 -1.96 11.72
CA ASN A 106 -3.11 -2.32 12.73
C ASN A 106 -3.68 -3.70 12.40
N TRP A 107 -3.27 -4.70 13.15
CA TRP A 107 -3.81 -6.06 13.04
C TRP A 107 -5.18 -6.14 13.69
N SER A 108 -6.04 -7.04 13.25
CA SER A 108 -7.38 -7.21 13.84
C SER A 108 -7.63 -8.68 14.12
N SER A 109 -8.13 -8.99 15.32
CA SER A 109 -8.57 -10.34 15.64
C SER A 109 -9.85 -10.66 14.87
N SER A 110 -10.00 -11.93 14.46
CA SER A 110 -11.24 -12.43 13.88
C SER A 110 -12.45 -12.30 14.84
N MET A 111 -12.21 -12.17 16.15
CA MET A 111 -13.26 -11.90 17.13
C MET A 111 -13.87 -10.49 16.99
N VAL A 112 -13.12 -9.54 16.43
CA VAL A 112 -13.60 -8.17 16.15
C VAL A 112 -14.71 -8.20 15.12
N ASP A 113 -14.57 -8.99 14.05
CA ASP A 113 -15.59 -9.10 13.01
C ASP A 113 -16.92 -9.59 13.59
N ARG A 114 -16.86 -10.61 14.47
CA ARG A 114 -18.05 -11.14 15.17
C ARG A 114 -18.68 -10.12 16.12
N ALA A 115 -17.86 -9.33 16.81
CA ALA A 115 -18.34 -8.28 17.69
C ALA A 115 -19.02 -7.15 16.90
N LEU A 116 -18.50 -6.80 15.73
CA LEU A 116 -19.13 -5.85 14.81
C LEU A 116 -20.48 -6.37 14.30
N GLU A 117 -20.53 -7.63 13.85
CA GLU A 117 -21.77 -8.28 13.40
C GLU A 117 -22.83 -8.34 14.52
N SER A 118 -22.40 -8.53 15.76
CA SER A 118 -23.27 -8.58 16.94
C SER A 118 -23.56 -7.21 17.57
N ASN A 119 -23.07 -6.13 16.96
CA ASN A 119 -23.17 -4.75 17.45
C ASN A 119 -22.64 -4.54 18.89
N GLN A 120 -21.60 -5.31 19.27
CA GLN A 120 -20.90 -5.24 20.55
C GLN A 120 -19.62 -4.40 20.43
N ILE A 121 -19.77 -3.18 19.92
CA ILE A 121 -18.65 -2.30 19.57
C ILE A 121 -17.87 -1.86 20.82
N ASP A 122 -18.55 -1.82 21.98
CA ASP A 122 -17.99 -1.47 23.27
C ASP A 122 -16.89 -2.43 23.76
N LEU A 123 -16.89 -3.66 23.27
CA LEU A 123 -15.85 -4.65 23.58
C LEU A 123 -14.58 -4.46 22.74
N ILE A 124 -14.65 -3.71 21.64
CA ILE A 124 -13.56 -3.58 20.68
C ILE A 124 -12.59 -2.50 21.16
N HIS A 125 -11.35 -2.91 21.41
CA HIS A 125 -10.30 -2.02 21.89
C HIS A 125 -9.05 -2.10 21.03
N LYS A 126 -8.31 -0.99 21.02
CA LYS A 126 -6.99 -0.91 20.40
C LYS A 126 -5.93 -1.16 21.45
N TYR A 127 -5.09 -2.17 21.21
CA TYR A 127 -3.98 -2.55 22.05
C TYR A 127 -2.65 -2.19 21.37
N THR A 128 -1.66 -1.87 22.20
CA THR A 128 -0.26 -1.70 21.80
C THR A 128 0.56 -2.64 22.65
N LEU A 129 1.25 -3.58 22.01
CA LEU A 129 2.00 -4.64 22.68
C LEU A 129 3.48 -4.47 22.36
N ASP A 130 4.31 -4.45 23.39
CA ASP A 130 5.75 -4.55 23.24
C ASP A 130 6.13 -6.03 23.33
N ILE A 131 6.74 -6.53 22.25
CA ILE A 131 7.09 -7.94 22.09
C ILE A 131 8.60 -8.05 22.05
N THR A 132 9.10 -9.08 22.73
CA THR A 132 10.48 -9.52 22.59
C THR A 132 10.43 -10.92 21.98
N THR A 133 11.00 -11.07 20.79
CA THR A 133 11.06 -12.36 20.11
C THR A 133 12.06 -13.30 20.81
N GLU A 134 12.06 -14.57 20.43
CA GLU A 134 13.05 -15.54 20.93
C GLU A 134 14.50 -15.17 20.59
N PHE A 135 14.71 -14.30 19.60
CA PHE A 135 16.02 -13.77 19.20
C PHE A 135 16.36 -12.42 19.86
N GLU A 136 15.66 -12.05 20.95
CA GLU A 136 15.80 -10.78 21.69
C GLU A 136 15.49 -9.52 20.85
N GLU A 137 14.84 -9.68 19.70
CA GLU A 137 14.41 -8.56 18.89
C GLU A 137 13.20 -7.89 19.55
N LYS A 138 13.25 -6.56 19.67
CA LYS A 138 12.18 -5.77 20.27
C LYS A 138 11.33 -5.15 19.18
N GLU A 139 10.06 -5.48 19.17
CA GLU A 139 9.08 -4.92 18.25
C GLU A 139 7.83 -4.44 19.01
N THR A 140 7.15 -3.45 18.44
CA THR A 140 5.86 -2.98 18.96
C THR A 140 4.78 -3.33 17.95
N LEU A 141 3.77 -4.09 18.38
CA LEU A 141 2.57 -4.38 17.60
C LEU A 141 1.43 -3.45 17.98
N VAL A 142 0.63 -3.09 16.99
CA VAL A 142 -0.63 -2.38 17.17
C VAL A 142 -1.75 -3.28 16.66
N MET A 143 -2.76 -3.52 17.47
CA MET A 143 -3.84 -4.42 17.11
C MET A 143 -5.19 -4.01 17.71
N THR A 144 -6.26 -4.48 17.08
CA THR A 144 -7.64 -4.32 17.52
C THR A 144 -8.17 -5.70 17.91
N ALA A 145 -8.71 -5.82 19.13
CA ALA A 145 -9.14 -7.08 19.73
C ALA A 145 -10.31 -6.83 20.70
N VAL A 146 -11.02 -7.89 21.10
CA VAL A 146 -12.17 -7.78 22.02
C VAL A 146 -11.81 -7.94 23.50
N SER A 147 -10.56 -8.32 23.78
CA SER A 147 -10.01 -8.43 25.13
C SER A 147 -8.47 -8.46 25.10
N GLN A 148 -7.84 -8.32 26.26
CA GLN A 148 -6.39 -8.48 26.37
C GLN A 148 -5.93 -9.89 25.96
N SER A 149 -6.64 -10.94 26.39
CA SER A 149 -6.28 -12.32 26.05
C SER A 149 -6.40 -12.61 24.56
N ASP A 150 -7.40 -12.00 23.89
CA ASP A 150 -7.56 -12.05 22.44
C ASP A 150 -6.39 -11.35 21.73
N ALA A 151 -5.97 -10.17 22.22
CA ALA A 151 -4.81 -9.47 21.70
C ALA A 151 -3.50 -10.29 21.87
N GLU A 152 -3.29 -10.91 23.03
CA GLU A 152 -2.12 -11.75 23.28
C GLU A 152 -2.10 -13.00 22.39
N LEU A 153 -3.25 -13.60 22.11
CA LEU A 153 -3.35 -14.75 21.20
C LEU A 153 -2.98 -14.35 19.78
N LEU A 154 -3.55 -13.25 19.26
CA LEU A 154 -3.23 -12.72 17.95
C LEU A 154 -1.73 -12.37 17.83
N ALA A 155 -1.15 -11.78 18.88
CA ALA A 155 0.28 -11.46 18.90
C ALA A 155 1.18 -12.69 18.69
N ARG A 156 0.81 -13.83 19.29
CA ARG A 156 1.56 -15.10 19.16
C ARG A 156 1.41 -15.75 17.79
N GLU A 157 0.34 -15.45 17.06
CA GLU A 157 0.16 -15.94 15.68
C GLU A 157 0.98 -15.12 14.67
N LEU A 158 1.30 -13.87 15.01
CA LEU A 158 2.00 -12.93 14.14
C LEU A 158 3.53 -12.96 14.28
N VAL A 159 4.05 -13.49 15.39
CA VAL A 159 5.48 -13.44 15.78
C VAL A 159 6.02 -14.83 16.07
#